data_AF-A0A0K2RJK5-F1
#
_entry.id   AF-A0A0K2RJK5-F1
#
_cell.length_a   1.000
_cell.length_b   1.000
_cell.length_c   1.000
_cell.angle_alpha   90.00
_cell.angle_beta   90.00
_cell.angle_gamma   90.00
#
_symmetry.space_group_name_H-M   'P 1'
#
loop_
_entity.id
_entity.type
_entity.pdbx_description
1 polymer ?
#
loop_
_entity_poly.entity_id
_entity_poly.type
_entity_poly.pdbx_seq_one_letter_code
_entity_poly.pdbx_strand_id
1 'polypeptide(L)'
;MFRSKRMAAVIAAVALGLTACGGGGAAAPQDQSSQTLTLGALLAPKTFAANQSEFANLSPFYQAVYDTLIRMKPDGSLVPMLAKDWKYNADKTVLTLTLRDDVKFTDGTPSMPTPRSRTLSASRQERLRMHSSWRH
;
A
#
# COMPACT_ATOMS: atom_id res chain seq x y z
N MET A 1 47.46 34.44 5.46
CA MET A 1 47.27 33.02 5.81
C MET A 1 46.19 32.74 6.87
N PHE A 2 45.75 33.71 7.70
CA PHE A 2 44.68 33.49 8.69
C PHE A 2 43.24 33.62 8.17
N ARG A 3 43.02 34.28 7.02
CA ARG A 3 41.68 34.47 6.42
C ARG A 3 41.16 33.20 5.72
N SER A 4 42.02 32.37 5.14
CA SER A 4 41.60 31.13 4.46
C SER A 4 41.15 30.04 5.45
N LYS A 5 41.78 29.98 6.63
CA LYS A 5 41.38 29.06 7.71
C LYS A 5 39.98 29.35 8.24
N ARG A 6 39.57 30.63 8.27
CA ARG A 6 38.21 31.03 8.69
C ARG A 6 37.15 30.68 7.64
N MET A 7 37.51 30.74 6.36
CA MET A 7 36.59 30.42 5.26
C MET A 7 36.34 28.91 5.14
N ALA A 8 37.35 28.08 5.40
CA ALA A 8 37.21 26.63 5.45
C ALA A 8 36.28 26.14 6.58
N ALA A 9 36.31 26.81 7.75
CA ALA A 9 35.46 26.46 8.89
C ALA A 9 33.97 26.73 8.63
N VAL A 10 33.65 27.79 7.89
CA VAL A 10 32.26 28.14 7.54
C VAL A 10 31.68 27.14 6.53
N ILE A 11 32.46 26.71 5.54
CA ILE A 11 32.02 25.75 4.52
C ILE A 11 31.75 24.38 5.15
N ALA A 12 32.59 23.95 6.11
CA ALA A 12 32.37 22.70 6.85
C ALA A 12 31.08 22.74 7.68
N ALA A 13 30.81 23.85 8.38
CA ALA A 13 29.60 24.02 9.18
C ALA A 13 28.32 24.01 8.32
N VAL A 14 28.36 24.60 7.13
CA VAL A 14 27.24 24.56 6.18
C VAL A 14 27.04 23.14 5.65
N ALA A 15 28.09 22.42 5.28
CA ALA A 15 27.98 21.04 4.79
C ALA A 15 27.35 20.07 5.83
N LEU A 16 27.68 20.24 7.12
CA LEU A 16 27.07 19.50 8.23
C LEU A 16 25.60 19.90 8.48
N GLY A 17 25.21 21.14 8.18
CA GLY A 17 23.84 21.61 8.28
C GLY A 17 22.92 21.04 7.21
N LEU A 18 23.41 20.81 5.98
CA LEU A 18 22.59 20.26 4.90
C LEU A 18 22.20 18.79 5.11
N THR A 19 22.99 17.99 5.83
CA THR A 19 22.63 16.60 6.14
C THR A 19 21.44 16.48 7.11
N ALA A 20 21.10 17.54 7.86
CA ALA A 20 19.96 17.54 8.77
C ALA A 20 18.61 17.75 8.06
N CYS A 21 18.60 18.34 6.86
CA CYS A 21 17.37 18.52 6.08
C CYS A 21 17.10 17.33 5.13
N GLY A 22 18.06 16.42 5.00
CA GLY A 22 18.00 15.24 4.13
C GLY A 22 17.55 13.97 4.84
N GLY A 23 16.44 14.00 5.59
CA GLY A 23 15.57 12.84 5.91
C GLY A 23 16.17 11.49 6.31
N GLY A 24 17.43 11.43 6.76
CA GLY A 24 18.20 10.19 6.96
C GLY A 24 18.63 9.96 8.41
N GLY A 25 17.99 10.62 9.38
CA GLY A 25 18.21 10.35 10.79
C GLY A 25 17.61 8.99 11.14
N ALA A 26 18.47 8.01 11.44
CA ALA A 26 18.03 6.78 12.08
C ALA A 26 17.34 7.15 13.40
N ALA A 27 16.01 7.00 13.43
CA ALA A 27 15.21 7.26 14.61
C ALA A 27 15.69 6.34 15.74
N ALA A 28 15.92 6.92 16.92
CA ALA A 28 16.23 6.16 18.12
C ALA A 28 15.12 5.11 18.37
N PRO A 29 15.45 3.93 18.92
CA PRO A 29 14.46 2.89 19.17
C PRO A 29 13.41 3.43 20.14
N GLN A 30 12.22 3.68 19.62
CA GLN A 30 11.09 4.19 20.36
C GLN A 30 10.33 3.00 20.97
N ASP A 31 10.09 3.07 22.26
CA ASP A 31 9.36 2.05 23.02
C ASP A 31 7.97 1.84 22.40
N GLN A 32 7.66 0.61 21.98
CA GLN A 32 6.47 0.28 21.17
C GLN A 32 5.18 0.18 22.01
N SER A 33 5.00 1.07 22.99
CA SER A 33 3.69 1.31 23.58
C SER A 33 2.87 2.18 22.64
N SER A 34 1.62 1.76 22.35
CA SER A 34 0.57 2.45 21.57
C SER A 34 0.99 3.78 20.92
N GLN A 35 1.47 3.71 19.69
CA GLN A 35 1.83 4.90 18.91
C GLN A 35 0.57 5.52 18.30
N THR A 36 0.24 6.75 18.70
CA THR A 36 -0.85 7.51 18.10
C THR A 36 -0.34 8.28 16.89
N LEU A 37 -0.90 8.00 15.71
CA LEU A 37 -0.60 8.74 14.49
C LEU A 37 -1.65 9.83 14.26
N THR A 38 -1.24 11.10 14.31
CA THR A 38 -2.10 12.23 13.93
C THR A 38 -1.88 12.56 12.45
N LEU A 39 -2.95 12.45 11.64
CA LEU A 39 -2.92 12.76 10.22
C LEU A 39 -3.73 14.03 9.94
N GLY A 40 -3.15 14.97 9.20
CA GLY A 40 -3.90 16.06 8.59
C GLY A 40 -4.64 15.54 7.36
N ALA A 41 -5.97 15.67 7.35
CA ALA A 41 -6.81 15.19 6.26
C ALA A 41 -7.46 16.35 5.52
N LEU A 42 -7.32 16.36 4.19
CA LEU A 42 -8.01 17.34 3.33
C LEU A 42 -9.51 17.05 3.23
N LEU A 43 -9.87 15.77 3.27
CA LEU A 43 -11.22 15.24 3.13
C LEU A 43 -11.40 14.09 4.12
N ALA A 44 -12.61 13.94 4.65
CA ALA A 44 -13.00 12.79 5.46
C ALA A 44 -13.80 11.79 4.59
N PRO A 45 -13.63 10.48 4.81
CA PRO A 45 -14.43 9.48 4.09
C PRO A 45 -15.90 9.61 4.47
N LYS A 46 -16.79 9.65 3.47
CA LYS A 46 -18.24 9.71 3.68
C LYS A 46 -18.81 8.38 4.17
N THR A 47 -18.14 7.29 3.82
CA THR A 47 -18.53 5.92 4.15
C THR A 47 -17.28 5.05 4.22
N PHE A 48 -17.34 4.04 5.08
CA PHE A 48 -16.35 2.96 5.13
C PHE A 48 -16.77 1.74 4.32
N ALA A 49 -17.85 1.80 3.54
CA ALA A 49 -18.25 0.68 2.69
C ALA A 49 -17.13 0.34 1.66
N ALA A 50 -16.65 -0.91 1.68
CA ALA A 50 -15.52 -1.35 0.84
C ALA A 50 -15.76 -1.17 -0.67
N ASN A 51 -17.02 -1.31 -1.13
CA ASN A 51 -17.39 -1.11 -2.54
C ASN A 51 -17.46 0.37 -2.95
N GLN A 52 -17.40 1.31 -2.00
CA GLN A 52 -17.39 2.74 -2.21
C GLN A 52 -16.05 3.35 -1.74
N SER A 53 -15.02 2.53 -1.55
CA SER A 53 -13.70 3.01 -1.17
C SER A 53 -13.09 3.87 -2.28
N GLU A 54 -12.48 4.98 -1.88
CA GLU A 54 -11.89 5.97 -2.77
C GLU A 54 -10.36 5.93 -2.75
N PHE A 55 -9.76 6.44 -3.84
CA PHE A 55 -8.31 6.51 -4.00
C PHE A 55 -7.73 7.89 -3.61
N ALA A 56 -6.40 8.03 -3.66
CA ALA A 56 -5.65 9.25 -3.36
C ALA A 56 -5.82 9.71 -1.90
N ASN A 57 -6.40 10.90 -1.67
CA ASN A 57 -6.48 11.53 -0.35
C ASN A 57 -7.19 10.68 0.71
N LEU A 58 -8.09 9.79 0.27
CA LEU A 58 -8.86 8.92 1.16
C LEU A 58 -8.28 7.51 1.31
N SER A 59 -7.29 7.13 0.48
CA SER A 59 -6.67 5.81 0.55
C SER A 59 -6.10 5.45 1.93
N PRO A 60 -5.45 6.37 2.67
CA PRO A 60 -4.91 6.02 3.99
C PRO A 60 -5.96 5.52 4.98
N PHE A 61 -7.18 6.06 4.92
CA PHE A 61 -8.28 5.63 5.79
C PHE A 61 -8.73 4.20 5.49
N TYR A 62 -8.90 3.86 4.22
CA TYR A 62 -9.31 2.52 3.81
C TYR A 62 -8.19 1.50 4.02
N GLN A 63 -6.93 1.87 3.77
CA GLN A 63 -5.78 1.00 4.00
C GLN A 63 -5.54 0.69 5.48
N ALA A 64 -6.00 1.55 6.39
CA ALA A 64 -5.93 1.30 7.82
C ALA A 64 -7.00 0.28 8.30
N VAL A 65 -8.11 0.16 7.58
CA VAL A 65 -9.26 -0.67 7.97
C VAL A 65 -9.31 -1.98 7.20
N TYR A 66 -8.86 -1.99 5.94
CA TYR A 66 -8.98 -3.11 5.03
C TYR A 66 -7.64 -3.62 4.54
N ASP A 67 -7.49 -4.95 4.59
CA ASP A 67 -6.42 -5.65 3.90
C ASP A 67 -6.75 -5.84 2.42
N THR A 68 -5.70 -5.75 1.59
CA THR A 68 -5.78 -6.02 0.14
C THR A 68 -5.28 -7.43 -0.18
N LEU A 69 -5.56 -7.90 -1.40
CA LEU A 69 -5.02 -9.19 -1.86
C LEU A 69 -3.51 -9.13 -2.05
N ILE A 70 -3.04 -8.08 -2.74
CA ILE A 70 -1.62 -7.81 -3.02
C ILE A 70 -1.42 -6.31 -2.77
N ARG A 71 -0.33 -5.94 -2.10
CA ARG A 71 0.00 -4.53 -1.83
C ARG A 71 1.14 -4.07 -2.70
N MET A 72 1.04 -2.84 -3.20
CA MET A 72 2.13 -2.16 -3.87
C MET A 72 2.89 -1.30 -2.85
N LYS A 73 4.22 -1.46 -2.80
CA LYS A 73 5.12 -0.62 -2.02
C LYS A 73 5.36 0.72 -2.72
N PRO A 74 5.90 1.74 -1.99
CA PRO A 74 6.23 3.03 -2.59
C PRO A 74 7.22 2.96 -3.76
N ASP A 75 8.06 1.93 -3.81
CA ASP A 75 9.00 1.65 -4.90
C ASP A 75 8.34 0.96 -6.11
N GLY A 76 7.04 0.71 -6.07
CA GLY A 76 6.28 0.01 -7.11
C GLY A 76 6.35 -1.52 -7.03
N SER A 77 7.12 -2.09 -6.11
CA SER A 77 7.19 -3.54 -5.95
C SER A 77 5.89 -4.09 -5.34
N LEU A 78 5.47 -5.28 -5.80
CA LEU A 78 4.30 -5.97 -5.27
C LEU A 78 4.74 -6.91 -4.14
N VAL A 79 4.02 -6.83 -3.02
CA VAL A 79 4.24 -7.69 -1.86
C VAL A 79 2.98 -8.44 -1.46
N PRO A 80 3.13 -9.66 -0.90
CA PRO A 80 2.02 -10.41 -0.33
C PRO A 80 1.26 -9.63 0.75
N MET A 81 -0.06 -9.82 0.77
CA MET A 81 -0.94 -9.43 1.87
C MET A 81 -1.84 -10.63 2.21
N LEU A 82 -3.08 -10.66 1.71
CA LEU A 82 -3.96 -11.84 1.81
C LEU A 82 -3.62 -12.93 0.80
N ALA A 83 -3.09 -12.56 -0.38
CA ALA A 83 -2.54 -13.52 -1.32
C ALA A 83 -1.06 -13.72 -1.04
N LYS A 84 -0.67 -14.96 -0.69
CA LYS A 84 0.73 -15.35 -0.49
C LYS A 84 1.44 -15.69 -1.80
N ASP A 85 0.69 -16.09 -2.81
CA ASP A 85 1.20 -16.40 -4.15
C ASP A 85 0.16 -16.07 -5.20
N TRP A 86 0.61 -15.71 -6.41
CA TRP A 86 -0.26 -15.41 -7.53
C TRP A 86 0.39 -15.77 -8.86
N LYS A 87 -0.40 -16.33 -9.77
CA LYS A 87 0.04 -16.70 -11.11
C LYS A 87 -0.97 -16.31 -12.16
N TYR A 88 -0.48 -15.81 -13.28
CA TYR A 88 -1.27 -15.69 -14.50
C TYR A 88 -1.15 -16.97 -15.33
N ASN A 89 -2.21 -17.32 -16.06
CA ASN A 89 -2.09 -18.27 -17.17
C ASN A 89 -1.28 -17.64 -18.33
N ALA A 90 -0.88 -18.46 -19.30
CA ALA A 90 -0.07 -18.03 -20.44
C ALA A 90 -0.68 -16.82 -21.17
N ASP A 91 -2.00 -16.81 -21.33
CA ASP A 91 -2.73 -15.76 -22.06
C ASP A 91 -3.03 -14.51 -21.20
N LYS A 92 -2.64 -14.50 -19.91
CA LYS A 92 -2.90 -13.44 -18.93
C LYS A 92 -4.39 -13.08 -18.77
N THR A 93 -5.27 -14.04 -18.98
CA THR A 93 -6.73 -13.90 -18.86
C THR A 93 -7.27 -14.42 -17.52
N VAL A 94 -6.49 -15.25 -16.84
CA VAL A 94 -6.84 -15.86 -15.56
C VAL A 94 -5.75 -15.55 -14.55
N LEU A 95 -6.14 -14.97 -13.41
CA LEU A 95 -5.27 -14.77 -12.26
C LEU A 95 -5.68 -15.75 -11.15
N THR A 96 -4.80 -16.69 -10.84
CA THR A 96 -4.99 -17.61 -9.70
C THR A 96 -4.27 -17.03 -8.49
N LEU A 97 -5.00 -16.86 -7.38
CA LEU A 97 -4.45 -16.39 -6.12
C LEU A 97 -4.49 -17.51 -5.07
N THR A 98 -3.37 -17.69 -4.38
CA THR A 98 -3.28 -18.56 -3.21
C THR A 98 -3.39 -17.69 -1.97
N LEU A 99 -4.46 -17.87 -1.20
CA LEU A 99 -4.73 -17.07 -0.01
C LEU A 99 -4.14 -17.71 1.24
N ARG A 100 -3.85 -16.89 2.25
CA ARG A 100 -3.53 -17.33 3.61
C ARG A 100 -4.82 -17.64 4.38
N ASP A 101 -4.72 -18.52 5.37
CA ASP A 101 -5.84 -19.13 6.10
C ASP A 101 -5.86 -18.74 7.59
N ASP A 102 -4.89 -17.97 8.03
CA ASP A 102 -4.67 -17.55 9.41
C ASP A 102 -5.33 -16.19 9.74
N VAL A 103 -6.06 -15.59 8.80
CA VAL A 103 -6.65 -14.25 8.97
C VAL A 103 -8.08 -14.34 9.50
N LYS A 104 -8.37 -13.53 10.52
CA LYS A 104 -9.70 -13.35 11.12
C LYS A 104 -10.16 -11.91 10.94
N PHE A 105 -11.46 -11.72 10.83
CA PHE A 105 -12.06 -10.40 10.96
C PHE A 105 -11.91 -9.89 12.40
N THR A 106 -12.12 -8.60 12.59
CA THR A 106 -12.02 -7.94 13.90
C THR A 106 -13.04 -8.45 14.93
N ASP A 107 -14.14 -9.06 14.47
CA ASP A 107 -15.13 -9.74 15.31
C ASP A 107 -14.74 -11.18 15.70
N GLY A 108 -13.57 -11.64 15.26
CA GLY A 108 -13.03 -12.98 15.52
C GLY A 108 -13.51 -14.06 14.57
N THR A 109 -14.44 -13.77 13.65
CA THR A 109 -14.87 -14.73 12.64
C THR A 109 -13.74 -15.00 11.64
N PRO A 110 -13.58 -16.25 11.15
CA PRO A 110 -12.61 -16.54 10.10
C PRO A 110 -12.88 -15.68 8.87
N SER A 111 -11.83 -15.07 8.30
CA SER A 111 -11.99 -14.26 7.09
C SER A 111 -12.51 -15.08 5.90
N MET A 112 -12.32 -16.40 5.95
CA MET A 112 -12.85 -17.35 4.98
C MET A 112 -13.36 -18.63 5.68
N PRO A 113 -14.52 -19.17 5.27
CA PRO A 113 -15.08 -20.38 5.87
C PRO A 113 -14.37 -21.69 5.46
N THR A 114 -13.33 -21.66 4.61
CA THR A 114 -12.52 -22.83 4.18
C THR A 114 -11.29 -22.36 3.37
N PRO A 115 -10.09 -22.99 3.47
CA PRO A 115 -8.95 -22.66 2.63
C PRO A 115 -9.30 -22.95 1.16
N ARG A 116 -9.41 -21.91 0.34
CA ARG A 116 -9.85 -22.00 -1.05
C ARG A 116 -8.90 -21.21 -1.94
N SER A 117 -8.33 -21.86 -2.95
CA SER A 117 -7.72 -21.15 -4.09
C SER A 117 -8.81 -20.34 -4.78
N ARG A 118 -8.69 -19.00 -4.77
CA ARG A 118 -9.68 -18.13 -5.40
C ARG A 118 -9.15 -17.70 -6.76
N THR A 119 -9.74 -18.24 -7.82
CA THR A 119 -9.43 -17.85 -9.19
C THR A 119 -10.22 -16.60 -9.55
N LEU A 120 -9.53 -15.50 -9.84
CA LEU A 120 -10.11 -14.33 -10.47
C LEU A 120 -9.91 -14.47 -11.98
N SER A 121 -10.96 -14.87 -12.70
CA SER A 121 -10.99 -14.70 -14.14
C SER A 121 -11.15 -13.21 -14.43
N ALA A 122 -10.22 -12.60 -15.16
CA ALA A 122 -10.40 -11.22 -15.58
C ALA A 122 -11.69 -11.15 -16.42
N SER A 123 -12.65 -10.34 -16.00
CA SER A 123 -13.94 -10.08 -16.64
C SER A 123 -13.79 -9.32 -17.97
N ARG A 124 -12.82 -9.67 -18.80
CA ARG A 124 -12.72 -9.20 -20.19
C ARG A 124 -13.86 -9.77 -21.06
N GLN A 125 -14.52 -10.83 -20.61
CA GLN A 125 -15.71 -11.37 -21.29
C GLN A 125 -16.96 -10.50 -21.14
N GLU A 126 -17.09 -9.66 -20.10
CA GLU A 126 -18.25 -8.77 -19.97
C GLU A 126 -18.25 -7.72 -21.08
N ARG A 127 -17.07 -7.18 -21.43
CA ARG A 127 -16.90 -6.19 -22.50
C ARG A 127 -17.14 -6.79 -23.89
N LEU A 128 -16.79 -8.06 -24.10
CA LEU A 128 -17.02 -8.75 -25.38
C LEU A 128 -18.49 -9.16 -25.54
N ARG A 129 -19.18 -9.58 -24.46
CA ARG A 129 -20.62 -9.85 -24.48
C ARG A 129 -21.45 -8.60 -24.75
N MET A 130 -21.07 -7.46 -24.15
CA MET A 130 -21.71 -6.17 -24.46
C MET A 130 -21.48 -5.77 -25.92
N HIS A 131 -20.27 -5.94 -26.47
CA HIS A 131 -20.01 -5.62 -27.89
C HIS A 131 -20.78 -6.52 -28.88
N SER A 132 -21.08 -7.77 -28.52
CA SER A 132 -21.91 -8.65 -29.37
C SER A 132 -23.41 -8.34 -29.29
N SER A 133 -23.90 -7.72 -28.20
CA SER A 133 -25.33 -7.40 -28.07
C SER A 133 -25.73 -6.11 -28.79
N TRP A 134 -24.79 -5.33 -29.33
CA TRP A 134 -25.05 -4.17 -30.20
C TRP A 134 -25.13 -4.53 -31.69
N ARG A 135 -25.11 -5.83 -32.03
CA ARG A 135 -25.23 -6.34 -33.40
C ARG A 135 -26.48 -7.21 -33.60
N HIS A 136 -27.59 -6.81 -33.00
CA HIS A 136 -28.94 -7.19 -33.42
C HIS A 136 -29.91 -6.03 -33.22
#